data_AF-A0A411HPA8-F1
#
_entry.id   AF-A0A411HPA8-F1
#
_cell.length_a   1.000
_cell.length_b   1.000
_cell.length_c   1.000
_cell.angle_alpha   90.00
_cell.angle_beta   90.00
_cell.angle_gamma   90.00
#
_symmetry.space_group_name_H-M   'P 1'
#
loop_
_entity.id
_entity.type
_entity.pdbx_description
1 polymer ?
#
loop_
_entity_poly.entity_id
_entity_poly.type
_entity_poly.pdbx_seq_one_letter_code
_entity_poly.pdbx_strand_id
1 'polypeptide(L)'
;MNHTHTSIAMCALASALLLAACHHQETTKTTAPTVPAQAVTAPTQAAPDTANALANGSTSNCLTPPFLVSSTSGKYGYTVPADFALTRQADANCFAWQEFIALNWIASTSERGNPNTAASPSSFGTANDQRATVWETYKESDEVFLADAKNPGPWNYANGAAASIKMLGGLRSEVGAKPVLDLSAIGQASQGSPWLTAQSKILTLYERRMNEDEYNYIVNYGLYNANVQQTFVLKMGINLPDGTPTKPSFGNTGSIETKAAWLELPNPADWPRFKISKAIVTYPGQASKTVVVGLTGLHIIHKTALGQQFIWATFEHKQNVPDVNQVASRTLTPPYTYYNVNCNPSTDYYRCVANANPAKVNGGKNPYNAPIQAVRQTPIASRANNDVAGLNQYVWSQVIAKQNPNSVFLNYQLVNTLWSNQNTPIPPGSHTPLIAAQLSPGPSQEPVANATMETYVQSLTCLDCHASAPIATVKKATTLKIFDPATAGTDATKANPFASDYSFLLGNATQPKSPHAGH
;
A
#
# COMPACT_ATOMS: atom_id res chain seq x y z
N MET A 1 -60.98 13.36 -12.45
CA MET A 1 -61.80 14.34 -13.19
C MET A 1 -61.17 15.71 -13.02
N ASN A 2 -60.84 16.37 -14.14
CA ASN A 2 -60.51 17.80 -14.39
C ASN A 2 -59.34 18.43 -13.59
N HIS A 3 -58.19 18.72 -14.23
CA HIS A 3 -57.83 19.95 -14.99
C HIS A 3 -57.89 21.22 -14.10
N THR A 4 -56.85 22.04 -13.93
CA THR A 4 -56.18 22.87 -14.97
C THR A 4 -54.84 23.49 -14.51
N HIS A 5 -53.95 23.74 -15.50
CA HIS A 5 -52.76 24.61 -15.47
C HIS A 5 -53.11 26.12 -15.41
N THR A 6 -52.22 26.96 -14.89
CA THR A 6 -51.83 28.26 -15.52
C THR A 6 -50.53 28.83 -14.96
N SER A 7 -49.81 29.57 -15.81
CA SER A 7 -48.43 30.02 -15.69
C SER A 7 -48.29 31.56 -15.57
N ILE A 8 -47.12 32.01 -15.09
CA ILE A 8 -46.38 33.27 -15.38
C ILE A 8 -46.96 34.63 -14.92
N ALA A 9 -46.16 35.36 -14.13
CA ALA A 9 -45.84 36.78 -14.36
C ALA A 9 -44.58 37.24 -13.58
N MET A 10 -43.68 37.91 -14.30
CA MET A 10 -42.47 38.61 -13.84
C MET A 10 -42.80 39.89 -13.05
N CYS A 11 -41.91 40.31 -12.16
CA CYS A 11 -41.65 41.73 -11.92
C CYS A 11 -40.19 41.96 -11.49
N ALA A 12 -39.50 42.84 -12.20
CA ALA A 12 -38.14 43.31 -11.97
C ALA A 12 -38.13 44.65 -11.21
N LEU A 13 -37.02 44.99 -10.56
CA LEU A 13 -36.38 46.34 -10.44
C LEU A 13 -35.16 46.19 -9.50
N ALA A 14 -33.91 46.27 -10.00
CA ALA A 14 -33.03 47.44 -10.14
C ALA A 14 -32.43 47.92 -8.78
N SER A 15 -31.14 47.69 -8.50
CA SER A 15 -29.92 48.41 -8.93
C SER A 15 -29.47 49.50 -7.95
N ALA A 16 -28.25 49.36 -7.38
CA ALA A 16 -27.31 50.48 -7.19
C ALA A 16 -25.92 49.97 -6.74
N LEU A 17 -24.95 50.07 -7.66
CA LEU A 17 -23.51 50.14 -7.40
C LEU A 17 -23.15 51.49 -6.78
N LEU A 18 -22.09 51.55 -5.97
CA LEU A 18 -21.16 52.68 -6.01
C LEU A 18 -19.73 52.23 -5.67
N LEU A 19 -18.82 52.64 -6.55
CA LEU A 19 -17.38 52.46 -6.60
C LEU A 19 -16.71 53.83 -6.46
N ALA A 20 -15.39 53.80 -6.20
CA ALA A 20 -14.38 54.88 -6.31
C ALA A 20 -14.15 55.71 -5.03
N ALA A 21 -12.94 56.17 -4.69
CA ALA A 21 -11.56 55.91 -5.14
C ALA A 21 -10.59 56.62 -4.16
N CYS A 22 -9.30 56.30 -4.29
CA CYS A 22 -8.12 56.74 -3.53
C CYS A 22 -7.96 58.25 -3.29
N HIS A 23 -7.20 58.63 -2.23
CA HIS A 23 -6.37 59.84 -2.18
C HIS A 23 -5.11 59.64 -1.30
N HIS A 24 -4.00 60.19 -1.79
CA HIS A 24 -2.65 60.32 -1.20
C HIS A 24 -2.52 61.62 -0.38
N GLN A 25 -1.67 61.64 0.66
CA GLN A 25 -0.71 62.71 1.05
C GLN A 25 -0.04 62.33 2.39
N GLU A 26 1.28 62.12 2.46
CA GLU A 26 2.40 63.07 2.66
C GLU A 26 2.72 63.45 4.12
N THR A 27 4.01 63.63 4.34
CA THR A 27 4.83 63.57 5.57
C THR A 27 4.73 64.75 6.53
N THR A 28 4.92 64.50 7.85
CA THR A 28 5.59 65.46 8.75
C THR A 28 6.33 64.78 9.93
N LYS A 29 7.54 65.28 10.20
CA LYS A 29 8.45 64.99 11.30
C LYS A 29 7.89 65.42 12.66
N THR A 30 8.16 64.64 13.71
CA THR A 30 8.26 65.19 15.08
C THR A 30 9.25 64.38 15.93
N THR A 31 9.96 65.11 16.78
CA THR A 31 11.17 64.83 17.55
C THR A 31 10.99 63.91 18.76
N ALA A 32 12.07 63.21 19.12
CA ALA A 32 12.17 62.23 20.22
C ALA A 32 12.34 62.85 21.62
N PRO A 33 11.95 62.13 22.70
CA PRO A 33 12.58 62.22 24.01
C PRO A 33 13.61 61.09 24.23
N THR A 34 14.77 61.48 24.73
CA THR A 34 15.91 60.64 25.14
C THR A 34 15.64 59.85 26.44
N VAL A 35 15.93 58.54 26.42
CA VAL A 35 15.99 57.64 27.59
C VAL A 35 17.39 56.98 27.61
N PRO A 36 18.04 56.81 28.77
CA PRO A 36 19.49 56.59 28.85
C PRO A 36 19.95 55.20 28.42
N ALA A 37 21.19 55.16 27.92
CA ALA A 37 21.87 53.96 27.43
C ALA A 37 21.98 52.87 28.50
N GLN A 38 21.43 51.69 28.20
CA GLN A 38 21.79 50.43 28.85
C GLN A 38 22.51 49.52 27.85
N ALA A 39 23.48 48.79 28.38
CA ALA A 39 24.55 48.11 27.66
C ALA A 39 24.08 47.17 26.54
N VAL A 40 24.81 47.24 25.44
CA VAL A 40 24.71 46.34 24.27
C VAL A 40 25.08 44.92 24.72
N THR A 41 24.11 44.03 24.82
CA THR A 41 24.35 42.59 24.64
C THR A 41 24.28 42.28 23.15
N ALA A 42 25.34 41.68 22.62
CA ALA A 42 25.43 41.27 21.23
C ALA A 42 24.22 40.37 20.87
N PRO A 43 23.61 40.53 19.68
CA PRO A 43 22.62 39.58 19.21
C PRO A 43 23.28 38.20 19.13
N THR A 44 22.74 37.24 19.89
CA THR A 44 23.03 35.83 19.69
C THR A 44 22.80 35.51 18.23
N GLN A 45 23.84 35.01 17.56
CA GLN A 45 23.77 34.54 16.19
C GLN A 45 22.52 33.68 16.01
N ALA A 46 21.64 34.09 15.10
CA ALA A 46 20.66 33.18 14.54
C ALA A 46 21.41 31.94 14.07
N ALA A 47 21.00 30.77 14.56
CA ALA A 47 21.61 29.50 14.20
C ALA A 47 21.70 29.41 12.66
N PRO A 48 22.83 28.95 12.11
CA PRO A 48 22.88 28.61 10.69
C PRO A 48 21.90 27.46 10.44
N ASP A 49 21.48 27.29 9.18
CA ASP A 49 20.93 26.03 8.64
C ASP A 49 19.40 25.85 8.51
N THR A 50 18.68 26.83 7.97
CA THR A 50 17.42 26.50 7.27
C THR A 50 17.67 25.87 5.89
N ALA A 51 18.81 26.15 5.24
CA ALA A 51 19.18 25.57 3.94
C ALA A 51 19.75 24.14 4.05
N ASN A 52 20.53 23.84 5.10
CA ASN A 52 21.08 22.50 5.36
C ASN A 52 20.04 21.52 5.91
N ALA A 53 19.00 22.01 6.60
CA ALA A 53 17.87 21.19 7.05
C ALA A 53 17.02 20.65 5.87
N LEU A 54 16.89 21.41 4.78
CA LEU A 54 16.16 20.97 3.58
C LEU A 54 16.89 19.86 2.80
N ALA A 55 18.23 19.80 2.88
CA ALA A 55 19.02 18.77 2.20
C ALA A 55 18.96 17.40 2.91
N ASN A 56 18.79 17.39 4.24
CA ASN A 56 18.87 16.19 5.07
C ASN A 56 17.50 15.58 5.43
N GLY A 57 16.39 16.23 5.07
CA GLY A 57 15.04 15.76 5.40
C GLY A 57 14.66 15.94 6.87
N SER A 58 13.49 15.41 7.24
CA SER A 58 12.89 15.58 8.57
C SER A 58 12.20 14.29 9.02
N THR A 59 12.40 13.89 10.28
CA THR A 59 11.65 12.78 10.89
C THR A 59 10.36 13.24 11.57
N SER A 60 10.05 14.54 11.51
CA SER A 60 8.95 15.16 12.28
C SER A 60 9.01 14.83 13.79
N ASN A 61 10.22 14.65 14.33
CA ASN A 61 10.45 14.24 15.72
C ASN A 61 9.74 12.93 16.11
N CYS A 62 9.67 11.95 15.21
CA CYS A 62 9.31 10.60 15.60
C CYS A 62 10.32 10.07 16.63
N LEU A 63 9.83 9.33 17.63
CA LEU A 63 10.64 8.89 18.76
C LEU A 63 11.66 7.82 18.38
N THR A 64 11.35 7.03 17.37
CA THR A 64 12.22 5.97 16.87
C THR A 64 12.43 6.19 15.37
N PRO A 65 13.46 6.95 14.98
CA PRO A 65 13.76 7.19 13.57
C PRO A 65 14.28 5.91 12.89
N PRO A 66 14.04 5.73 11.57
CA PRO A 66 14.56 4.58 10.84
C PRO A 66 16.10 4.54 10.82
N PHE A 67 16.66 3.34 10.79
CA PHE A 67 18.10 3.11 10.71
C PHE A 67 18.42 1.82 9.95
N LEU A 68 19.59 1.78 9.30
CA LEU A 68 20.22 0.53 8.85
C LEU A 68 21.17 -0.02 9.90
N VAL A 69 21.85 0.88 10.62
CA VAL A 69 22.72 0.59 11.76
C VAL A 69 22.39 1.62 12.83
N SER A 70 21.96 1.15 14.00
CA SER A 70 21.69 2.01 15.15
C SER A 70 23.01 2.49 15.74
N SER A 71 23.21 3.81 15.74
CA SER A 71 24.40 4.45 16.34
C SER A 71 24.48 4.25 17.85
N THR A 72 23.36 3.99 18.52
CA THR A 72 23.27 3.95 19.98
C THR A 72 23.30 2.53 20.53
N SER A 73 22.72 1.57 19.81
CA SER A 73 22.56 0.20 20.30
C SER A 73 23.38 -0.85 19.53
N GLY A 74 24.05 -0.46 18.44
CA GLY A 74 24.74 -1.41 17.54
C GLY A 74 23.80 -2.42 16.87
N LYS A 75 22.48 -2.19 16.92
CA LYS A 75 21.47 -3.04 16.28
C LYS A 75 21.41 -2.72 14.78
N TYR A 76 21.06 -3.71 13.99
CA TYR A 76 20.86 -3.57 12.56
C TYR A 76 19.38 -3.43 12.22
N GLY A 77 19.10 -2.73 11.11
CA GLY A 77 17.75 -2.46 10.62
C GLY A 77 16.99 -3.69 10.08
N TYR A 78 17.58 -4.89 10.15
CA TYR A 78 16.91 -6.13 9.73
C TYR A 78 15.86 -6.66 10.72
N THR A 79 15.73 -6.02 11.90
CA THR A 79 14.73 -6.43 12.90
C THR A 79 13.42 -5.72 12.60
N VAL A 80 12.37 -6.49 12.33
CA VAL A 80 11.02 -5.94 12.17
C VAL A 80 10.59 -5.28 13.48
N PRO A 81 10.15 -4.00 13.47
CA PRO A 81 9.67 -3.34 14.67
C PRO A 81 8.37 -3.99 15.17
N ALA A 82 8.22 -4.15 16.48
CA ALA A 82 7.03 -4.76 17.07
C ALA A 82 5.80 -3.82 17.05
N ASP A 83 6.04 -2.50 17.15
CA ASP A 83 4.98 -1.49 17.09
C ASP A 83 5.57 -0.10 16.83
N PHE A 84 4.72 0.88 16.50
CA PHE A 84 5.13 2.29 16.52
C PHE A 84 5.27 2.80 17.96
N ALA A 85 6.17 3.77 18.18
CA ALA A 85 6.50 4.23 19.52
C ALA A 85 5.36 5.00 20.23
N LEU A 86 4.57 5.76 19.46
CA LEU A 86 3.40 6.50 19.92
C LEU A 86 2.35 6.55 18.82
N THR A 87 1.07 6.65 19.19
CA THR A 87 -0.07 6.88 18.29
C THR A 87 -0.04 8.29 17.68
N ARG A 88 0.97 8.58 16.87
CA ARG A 88 1.15 9.83 16.11
C ARG A 88 1.56 9.52 14.69
N GLN A 89 1.17 10.38 13.76
CA GLN A 89 1.48 10.20 12.34
C GLN A 89 2.98 10.11 12.04
N ALA A 90 3.81 10.92 12.70
CA ALA A 90 5.25 10.87 12.54
C ALA A 90 5.85 9.50 12.94
N ASP A 91 5.37 8.93 14.05
CA ASP A 91 5.83 7.64 14.56
C ASP A 91 5.34 6.48 13.68
N ALA A 92 4.10 6.54 13.17
CA ALA A 92 3.58 5.58 12.19
C ALA A 92 4.39 5.60 10.88
N ASN A 93 4.73 6.79 10.36
CA ASN A 93 5.55 6.91 9.15
C ASN A 93 6.99 6.41 9.36
N CYS A 94 7.60 6.67 10.53
CA CYS A 94 8.91 6.11 10.87
C CYS A 94 8.87 4.59 11.07
N PHE A 95 7.79 4.07 11.65
CA PHE A 95 7.55 2.64 11.77
C PHE A 95 7.46 1.98 10.38
N ALA A 96 6.67 2.53 9.46
CA ALA A 96 6.56 2.04 8.09
C ALA A 96 7.92 1.94 7.39
N TRP A 97 8.80 2.94 7.54
CA TRP A 97 10.15 2.88 6.98
C TRP A 97 11.06 1.85 7.66
N GLN A 98 10.92 1.64 8.96
CA GLN A 98 11.63 0.58 9.67
C GLN A 98 11.19 -0.80 9.15
N GLU A 99 9.90 -1.01 8.95
CA GLU A 99 9.37 -2.25 8.34
C GLU A 99 9.90 -2.44 6.92
N PHE A 100 9.85 -1.39 6.09
CA PHE A 100 10.38 -1.45 4.74
C PHE A 100 11.85 -1.86 4.73
N ILE A 101 12.67 -1.30 5.61
CA ILE A 101 14.09 -1.66 5.73
C ILE A 101 14.26 -3.12 6.17
N ALA A 102 13.55 -3.54 7.23
CA ALA A 102 13.68 -4.88 7.77
C ALA A 102 13.22 -5.95 6.77
N LEU A 103 12.08 -5.74 6.14
CA LEU A 103 11.47 -6.66 5.20
C LEU A 103 12.22 -6.71 3.86
N ASN A 104 12.86 -5.61 3.44
CA ASN A 104 13.71 -5.57 2.26
C ASN A 104 15.18 -5.93 2.54
N TRP A 105 15.51 -6.39 3.75
CA TRP A 105 16.81 -7.00 4.00
C TRP A 105 16.97 -8.29 3.21
N ILE A 106 18.20 -8.66 2.85
CA ILE A 106 18.48 -9.93 2.17
C ILE A 106 17.98 -11.08 3.06
N ALA A 107 17.17 -11.99 2.51
CA ALA A 107 16.65 -13.12 3.27
C ALA A 107 17.73 -14.15 3.58
N SER A 108 17.54 -14.88 4.67
CA SER A 108 18.26 -16.12 4.95
C SER A 108 17.92 -17.16 3.88
N THR A 109 18.89 -18.02 3.56
CA THR A 109 18.67 -19.19 2.71
C THR A 109 18.25 -20.42 3.52
N SER A 110 18.34 -20.37 4.86
CA SER A 110 18.01 -21.49 5.74
C SER A 110 16.52 -21.54 6.10
N GLU A 111 15.90 -20.38 6.27
CA GLU A 111 14.54 -20.25 6.79
C GLU A 111 13.85 -19.02 6.21
N ARG A 112 12.59 -19.22 5.82
CA ARG A 112 11.76 -18.16 5.27
C ARG A 112 11.37 -17.15 6.33
N GLY A 113 11.24 -15.91 5.92
CA GLY A 113 10.85 -14.81 6.79
C GLY A 113 11.96 -14.29 7.72
N ASN A 114 13.15 -14.90 7.67
CA ASN A 114 14.28 -14.49 8.49
C ASN A 114 15.32 -13.72 7.65
N PRO A 115 15.94 -12.65 8.19
CA PRO A 115 17.02 -11.95 7.52
C PRO A 115 18.31 -12.75 7.53
N ASN A 116 19.14 -12.56 6.50
CA ASN A 116 20.54 -12.96 6.53
C ASN A 116 21.30 -11.99 7.45
N THR A 117 21.54 -12.40 8.69
CA THR A 117 22.24 -11.61 9.71
C THR A 117 23.73 -11.43 9.44
N ALA A 118 24.30 -12.20 8.51
CA ALA A 118 25.68 -12.02 8.05
C ALA A 118 25.81 -11.00 6.90
N ALA A 119 24.70 -10.53 6.32
CA ALA A 119 24.75 -9.50 5.29
C ALA A 119 25.16 -8.15 5.91
N SER A 120 26.09 -7.45 5.24
CA SER A 120 26.51 -6.11 5.65
C SER A 120 25.44 -5.06 5.29
N PRO A 121 25.24 -4.01 6.10
CA PRO A 121 24.43 -2.84 5.72
C PRO A 121 24.81 -2.21 4.37
N SER A 122 26.11 -2.28 4.01
CA SER A 122 26.59 -1.79 2.71
C SER A 122 26.07 -2.59 1.51
N SER A 123 25.52 -3.78 1.74
CA SER A 123 24.87 -4.59 0.71
C SER A 123 23.37 -4.35 0.57
N PHE A 124 22.77 -3.52 1.43
CA PHE A 124 21.34 -3.23 1.42
C PHE A 124 20.93 -2.58 0.09
N GLY A 125 20.14 -3.30 -0.70
CA GLY A 125 19.68 -2.87 -2.02
C GLY A 125 20.80 -2.77 -3.08
N THR A 126 21.81 -3.63 -3.03
CA THR A 126 22.84 -3.71 -4.09
C THR A 126 22.20 -3.82 -5.48
N ALA A 127 22.62 -2.97 -6.42
CA ALA A 127 22.15 -3.01 -7.80
C ALA A 127 22.41 -4.38 -8.46
N ASN A 128 21.46 -4.84 -9.28
CA ASN A 128 21.46 -6.15 -9.93
C ASN A 128 21.39 -7.36 -8.97
N ASP A 129 21.19 -7.16 -7.67
CA ASP A 129 21.00 -8.26 -6.73
C ASP A 129 19.60 -8.87 -6.88
N GLN A 130 19.57 -10.14 -7.29
CA GLN A 130 18.34 -10.91 -7.51
C GLN A 130 17.98 -11.77 -6.30
N ARG A 131 18.75 -11.73 -5.21
CA ARG A 131 18.42 -12.47 -4.00
C ARG A 131 17.07 -11.98 -3.44
N ALA A 132 16.29 -12.92 -2.93
CA ALA A 132 15.03 -12.62 -2.26
C ALA A 132 15.31 -11.79 -1.01
N THR A 133 14.45 -10.80 -0.75
CA THR A 133 14.39 -10.16 0.56
C THR A 133 13.49 -10.90 1.51
N VAL A 134 13.53 -10.56 2.80
CA VAL A 134 12.78 -11.25 3.86
C VAL A 134 11.32 -11.48 3.47
N TRP A 135 10.58 -10.44 3.09
CA TRP A 135 9.16 -10.58 2.75
C TRP A 135 8.93 -11.39 1.48
N GLU A 136 9.87 -11.41 0.53
CA GLU A 136 9.75 -12.20 -0.70
C GLU A 136 9.80 -13.71 -0.43
N THR A 137 10.21 -14.11 0.78
CA THR A 137 10.21 -15.50 1.22
C THR A 137 8.99 -15.86 2.05
N TYR A 138 8.11 -14.93 2.41
CA TYR A 138 6.84 -15.24 3.08
C TYR A 138 5.93 -16.13 2.22
N LYS A 139 4.94 -16.81 2.79
CA LYS A 139 4.08 -17.69 1.99
C LYS A 139 3.06 -16.92 1.17
N GLU A 140 2.89 -17.32 -0.08
CA GLU A 140 1.75 -16.88 -0.90
C GLU A 140 0.45 -17.55 -0.45
N SER A 141 -0.68 -16.95 -0.79
CA SER A 141 -1.99 -17.42 -0.34
C SER A 141 -2.33 -18.84 -0.82
N ASP A 142 -1.88 -19.21 -2.00
CA ASP A 142 -2.04 -20.54 -2.59
C ASP A 142 -1.15 -21.61 -1.95
N GLU A 143 -0.04 -21.24 -1.32
CA GLU A 143 0.74 -22.16 -0.49
C GLU A 143 0.05 -22.51 0.84
N VAL A 144 -1.00 -21.77 1.21
CA VAL A 144 -1.71 -21.89 2.50
C VAL A 144 -3.11 -22.44 2.31
N PHE A 145 -3.88 -21.88 1.38
CA PHE A 145 -5.27 -22.26 1.11
C PHE A 145 -5.36 -23.23 -0.07
N LEU A 146 -4.86 -24.45 0.16
CA LEU A 146 -4.85 -25.52 -0.83
C LEU A 146 -6.27 -25.98 -1.21
N ALA A 147 -6.38 -26.54 -2.42
CA ALA A 147 -7.60 -27.22 -2.85
C ALA A 147 -8.04 -28.31 -1.87
N ASP A 148 -9.36 -28.52 -1.78
CA ASP A 148 -9.99 -29.49 -0.89
C ASP A 148 -9.66 -29.29 0.61
N ALA A 149 -9.35 -28.05 1.02
CA ALA A 149 -8.94 -27.71 2.37
C ALA A 149 -7.77 -28.56 2.91
N LYS A 150 -6.84 -28.97 2.03
CA LYS A 150 -5.66 -29.74 2.46
C LYS A 150 -4.79 -28.92 3.40
N ASN A 151 -4.22 -29.60 4.39
CA ASN A 151 -3.24 -29.00 5.29
C ASN A 151 -2.01 -28.56 4.47
N PRO A 152 -1.59 -27.28 4.53
CA PRO A 152 -0.44 -26.76 3.78
C PRO A 152 0.92 -27.28 4.27
N GLY A 153 0.98 -28.00 5.38
CA GLY A 153 2.21 -28.57 5.95
C GLY A 153 2.91 -27.62 6.92
N PRO A 154 4.23 -27.78 7.15
CA PRO A 154 5.00 -26.86 7.98
C PRO A 154 5.39 -25.57 7.23
N TRP A 155 5.70 -24.50 7.97
CA TRP A 155 6.04 -23.18 7.42
C TRP A 155 7.14 -23.22 6.35
N ASN A 156 8.16 -24.06 6.51
CA ASN A 156 9.29 -24.18 5.58
C ASN A 156 9.08 -25.18 4.42
N TYR A 157 7.89 -25.79 4.26
CA TYR A 157 7.55 -26.65 3.13
C TYR A 157 7.26 -25.90 1.82
N ALA A 158 7.93 -26.25 0.71
CA ALA A 158 7.71 -25.67 -0.62
C ALA A 158 7.18 -26.73 -1.60
N ASN A 159 6.07 -26.44 -2.28
CA ASN A 159 5.44 -27.36 -3.23
C ASN A 159 5.92 -27.08 -4.67
N GLY A 160 7.15 -27.48 -5.00
CA GLY A 160 7.65 -27.57 -6.38
C GLY A 160 8.52 -26.42 -6.89
N ALA A 161 8.23 -25.15 -6.58
CA ALA A 161 9.13 -24.04 -6.85
C ALA A 161 10.08 -23.80 -5.66
N ALA A 162 11.35 -23.51 -5.92
CA ALA A 162 12.23 -23.02 -4.86
C ALA A 162 11.64 -21.71 -4.30
N ALA A 163 11.63 -21.53 -2.98
CA ALA A 163 11.09 -20.34 -2.32
C ALA A 163 11.69 -19.00 -2.81
N SER A 164 12.76 -19.05 -3.61
CA SER A 164 13.44 -17.91 -4.22
C SER A 164 12.94 -17.52 -5.62
N ILE A 165 12.02 -18.27 -6.24
CA ILE A 165 11.44 -17.95 -7.55
C ILE A 165 9.97 -17.60 -7.38
N LYS A 166 9.57 -16.41 -7.86
CA LYS A 166 8.19 -15.94 -7.82
C LYS A 166 7.34 -16.59 -8.90
N MET A 167 6.07 -16.82 -8.61
CA MET A 167 5.07 -17.25 -9.60
C MET A 167 4.10 -16.10 -9.83
N LEU A 168 4.00 -15.58 -11.06
CA LEU A 168 3.20 -14.39 -11.35
C LEU A 168 2.31 -14.58 -12.60
N GLY A 169 1.12 -13.97 -12.60
CA GLY A 169 0.28 -13.80 -13.79
C GLY A 169 -0.56 -15.00 -14.26
N GLY A 170 -0.65 -16.08 -13.49
CA GLY A 170 -1.59 -17.17 -13.78
C GLY A 170 -1.97 -17.95 -12.53
N LEU A 171 -3.29 -18.20 -12.39
CA LEU A 171 -3.97 -19.13 -11.47
C LEU A 171 -3.33 -19.28 -10.10
N ARG A 172 -3.81 -18.67 -8.99
CA ARG A 172 -3.52 -19.12 -7.59
C ARG A 172 -2.20 -19.95 -7.44
N SER A 173 -1.06 -19.44 -7.94
CA SER A 173 0.20 -20.17 -8.22
C SER A 173 0.15 -21.67 -8.60
N GLU A 174 -0.72 -22.13 -9.53
CA GLU A 174 -0.78 -23.51 -10.03
C GLU A 174 -0.59 -23.63 -11.56
N VAL A 175 0.20 -24.62 -11.98
CA VAL A 175 0.50 -24.95 -13.39
C VAL A 175 -0.55 -25.96 -13.92
N GLY A 176 -1.57 -25.47 -14.62
CA GLY A 176 -2.61 -26.29 -15.28
C GLY A 176 -2.62 -26.15 -16.81
N ALA A 177 -3.10 -27.18 -17.51
CA ALA A 177 -2.97 -27.33 -18.98
C ALA A 177 -3.75 -26.31 -19.85
N LYS A 178 -4.61 -25.46 -19.25
CA LYS A 178 -5.32 -24.36 -19.92
C LYS A 178 -5.58 -23.22 -18.93
N PRO A 179 -4.67 -22.24 -18.76
CA PRO A 179 -4.84 -21.18 -17.78
C PRO A 179 -5.95 -20.21 -18.23
N VAL A 180 -7.05 -20.21 -17.49
CA VAL A 180 -8.02 -19.10 -17.51
C VAL A 180 -7.48 -18.05 -16.54
N LEU A 181 -7.11 -16.89 -17.06
CA LEU A 181 -6.64 -15.76 -16.26
C LEU A 181 -7.80 -15.22 -15.44
N ASP A 182 -7.74 -15.39 -14.12
CA ASP A 182 -8.64 -14.69 -13.20
C ASP A 182 -8.14 -13.24 -13.06
N LEU A 183 -8.83 -12.31 -13.71
CA LEU A 183 -8.50 -10.89 -13.60
C LEU A 183 -8.65 -10.35 -12.18
N SER A 184 -9.37 -11.03 -11.28
CA SER A 184 -9.38 -10.68 -9.85
C SER A 184 -8.04 -10.96 -9.16
N ALA A 185 -7.25 -11.92 -9.66
CA ALA A 185 -5.91 -12.24 -9.16
C ALA A 185 -4.82 -11.27 -9.66
N ILE A 186 -5.06 -10.59 -10.79
CA ILE A 186 -4.22 -9.47 -11.26
C ILE A 186 -4.87 -8.09 -11.05
N GLY A 187 -5.99 -8.05 -10.31
CA GLY A 187 -6.85 -6.88 -10.23
C GLY A 187 -6.36 -5.84 -9.24
N GLN A 188 -6.46 -4.58 -9.64
CA GLN A 188 -6.46 -3.43 -8.73
C GLN A 188 -7.70 -3.46 -7.82
N ALA A 189 -7.74 -2.60 -6.80
CA ALA A 189 -8.89 -2.48 -5.88
C ALA A 189 -10.20 -1.95 -6.53
N SER A 190 -10.30 -1.90 -7.87
CA SER A 190 -11.40 -1.27 -8.61
C SER A 190 -12.37 -2.29 -9.21
N GLN A 191 -13.62 -1.87 -9.42
CA GLN A 191 -14.67 -2.68 -10.05
C GLN A 191 -14.30 -3.08 -11.48
N GLY A 192 -14.65 -4.31 -11.87
CA GLY A 192 -14.41 -4.85 -13.21
C GLY A 192 -13.04 -5.49 -13.43
N SER A 193 -12.25 -5.68 -12.37
CA SER A 193 -10.92 -6.31 -12.40
C SER A 193 -9.97 -5.65 -13.43
N PRO A 194 -9.78 -4.33 -13.37
CA PRO A 194 -8.91 -3.66 -14.33
C PRO A 194 -7.44 -4.01 -14.11
N TRP A 195 -6.68 -4.02 -15.20
CA TRP A 195 -5.24 -4.25 -15.23
C TRP A 195 -4.47 -2.95 -15.43
N LEU A 196 -3.17 -2.94 -15.11
CA LEU A 196 -2.26 -1.85 -15.43
C LEU A 196 -1.23 -2.32 -16.46
N THR A 197 -1.04 -1.56 -17.53
CA THR A 197 -0.02 -1.81 -18.55
C THR A 197 0.96 -0.66 -18.56
N ALA A 198 2.24 -0.97 -18.37
CA ALA A 198 3.34 0.00 -18.36
C ALA A 198 3.60 0.58 -19.77
N GLN A 199 4.39 1.66 -19.83
CA GLN A 199 4.81 2.26 -21.12
C GLN A 199 5.68 1.31 -21.96
N SER A 200 6.25 0.26 -21.36
CA SER A 200 6.88 -0.87 -22.04
C SER A 200 5.90 -1.81 -22.76
N LYS A 201 4.59 -1.56 -22.66
CA LYS A 201 3.49 -2.40 -23.19
C LYS A 201 3.35 -3.76 -22.50
N ILE A 202 3.94 -3.90 -21.33
CA ILE A 202 3.90 -5.10 -20.50
C ILE A 202 2.93 -4.88 -19.33
N LEU A 203 2.16 -5.91 -19.00
CA LEU A 203 1.25 -5.90 -17.85
C LEU A 203 2.03 -5.87 -16.53
N THR A 204 1.55 -5.06 -15.59
CA THR A 204 1.91 -5.15 -14.19
C THR A 204 1.28 -6.40 -13.58
N LEU A 205 2.07 -7.16 -12.83
CA LEU A 205 1.65 -8.37 -12.14
C LEU A 205 1.62 -8.11 -10.64
N TYR A 206 0.77 -8.85 -9.91
CA TYR A 206 0.60 -8.64 -8.47
C TYR A 206 0.81 -9.93 -7.70
N GLU A 207 1.21 -9.77 -6.44
CA GLU A 207 1.53 -10.86 -5.52
C GLU A 207 1.03 -10.49 -4.13
N ARG A 208 0.60 -11.48 -3.33
CA ARG A 208 0.25 -11.28 -1.92
C ARG A 208 0.89 -12.36 -1.06
N ARG A 209 1.53 -11.98 0.03
CA ARG A 209 2.19 -12.90 0.97
C ARG A 209 1.80 -12.61 2.42
N MET A 210 1.89 -13.63 3.27
CA MET A 210 1.69 -13.55 4.72
C MET A 210 2.90 -14.11 5.48
N ASN A 211 3.24 -13.52 6.62
CA ASN A 211 4.34 -13.99 7.46
C ASN A 211 4.00 -15.27 8.27
N GLU A 212 4.99 -15.75 9.02
CA GLU A 212 4.89 -16.99 9.79
C GLU A 212 3.86 -16.90 10.93
N ASP A 213 3.76 -15.76 11.61
CA ASP A 213 2.79 -15.56 12.70
C ASP A 213 1.34 -15.78 12.22
N GLU A 214 0.97 -15.15 11.10
CA GLU A 214 -0.35 -15.34 10.49
C GLU A 214 -0.55 -16.78 10.01
N TYR A 215 0.47 -17.36 9.36
CA TYR A 215 0.43 -18.76 8.92
C TYR A 215 0.16 -19.72 10.09
N ASN A 216 0.90 -19.56 11.19
CA ASN A 216 0.77 -20.40 12.37
C ASN A 216 -0.62 -20.26 12.99
N TYR A 217 -1.20 -19.05 13.02
CA TYR A 217 -2.59 -18.85 13.45
C TYR A 217 -3.58 -19.62 12.56
N ILE A 218 -3.43 -19.50 11.24
CA ILE A 218 -4.31 -20.18 10.27
C ILE A 218 -4.20 -21.70 10.41
N VAL A 219 -2.99 -22.25 10.47
CA VAL A 219 -2.77 -23.70 10.51
C VAL A 219 -3.19 -24.29 11.86
N ASN A 220 -2.82 -23.66 12.97
CA ASN A 220 -3.13 -24.17 14.31
C ASN A 220 -4.63 -24.22 14.59
N TYR A 221 -5.39 -23.26 14.06
CA TYR A 221 -6.85 -23.26 14.19
C TYR A 221 -7.59 -23.93 13.02
N GLY A 222 -6.86 -24.49 12.03
CA GLY A 222 -7.47 -25.15 10.88
C GLY A 222 -8.24 -24.19 9.96
N LEU A 223 -7.94 -22.90 9.99
CA LEU A 223 -8.65 -21.86 9.22
C LEU A 223 -8.34 -21.91 7.72
N TYR A 224 -7.42 -22.76 7.25
CA TYR A 224 -7.29 -23.09 5.83
C TYR A 224 -8.51 -23.87 5.28
N ASN A 225 -9.41 -24.33 6.16
CA ASN A 225 -10.66 -24.99 5.82
C ASN A 225 -11.86 -24.04 5.98
N ALA A 226 -12.59 -23.81 4.89
CA ALA A 226 -13.74 -22.89 4.88
C ALA A 226 -14.84 -23.31 5.88
N ASN A 227 -15.07 -24.61 6.10
CA ASN A 227 -16.07 -25.07 7.07
C ASN A 227 -15.66 -24.75 8.51
N VAL A 228 -14.36 -24.81 8.82
CA VAL A 228 -13.84 -24.50 10.15
C VAL A 228 -14.04 -23.01 10.43
N GLN A 229 -13.70 -22.13 9.48
CA GLN A 229 -13.88 -20.68 9.61
C GLN A 229 -15.31 -20.30 10.03
N GLN A 230 -16.33 -20.93 9.43
CA GLN A 230 -17.75 -20.65 9.70
C GLN A 230 -18.15 -20.91 11.15
N THR A 231 -17.56 -21.92 11.79
CA THR A 231 -17.84 -22.23 13.20
C THR A 231 -16.94 -21.46 14.15
N PHE A 232 -15.69 -21.21 13.74
CA PHE A 232 -14.69 -20.49 14.55
C PHE A 232 -15.09 -19.03 14.75
N VAL A 233 -15.50 -18.35 13.68
CA VAL A 233 -15.84 -16.92 13.71
C VAL A 233 -16.96 -16.60 14.70
N LEU A 234 -17.92 -17.52 14.89
CA LEU A 234 -19.03 -17.37 15.83
C LEU A 234 -18.61 -17.52 17.30
N LYS A 235 -17.55 -18.28 17.57
CA LYS A 235 -17.09 -18.58 18.93
C LYS A 235 -16.02 -17.61 19.41
N MET A 236 -15.01 -17.39 18.58
CA MET A 236 -13.79 -16.66 18.94
C MET A 236 -13.67 -15.32 18.22
N GLY A 237 -14.36 -15.13 17.10
CA GLY A 237 -13.99 -14.14 16.09
C GLY A 237 -12.67 -14.50 15.39
N ILE A 238 -12.37 -13.88 14.26
CA ILE A 238 -11.04 -13.96 13.65
C ILE A 238 -10.27 -12.72 14.06
N ASN A 239 -9.21 -12.91 14.81
CA ASN A 239 -8.27 -11.88 15.26
C ASN A 239 -6.87 -12.45 15.10
N LEU A 240 -6.20 -12.03 14.04
CA LEU A 240 -4.85 -12.42 13.68
C LEU A 240 -3.86 -11.99 14.78
N PRO A 241 -2.70 -12.67 14.92
CA PRO A 241 -1.69 -12.31 15.91
C PRO A 241 -1.23 -10.86 15.82
N ASP A 242 -1.02 -10.23 16.98
CA ASP A 242 -0.58 -8.84 17.13
C ASP A 242 0.84 -8.70 17.72
N GLY A 243 1.56 -9.82 17.80
CA GLY A 243 2.93 -9.88 18.33
C GLY A 243 3.02 -9.83 19.85
N THR A 244 1.89 -9.72 20.57
CA THR A 244 1.93 -9.73 22.03
C THR A 244 2.34 -11.11 22.56
N PRO A 245 3.13 -11.19 23.66
CA PRO A 245 3.57 -12.45 24.24
C PRO A 245 2.45 -13.33 24.82
N THR A 246 1.19 -12.91 24.68
CA THR A 246 0.02 -13.63 25.20
C THR A 246 -0.29 -14.91 24.40
N LYS A 247 0.18 -14.99 23.15
CA LYS A 247 0.00 -16.17 22.27
C LYS A 247 1.30 -16.54 21.54
N PRO A 248 2.36 -16.94 22.28
CA PRO A 248 3.69 -17.17 21.72
C PRO A 248 3.74 -18.35 20.74
N SER A 249 2.70 -19.19 20.71
CA SER A 249 2.58 -20.30 19.75
C SER A 249 2.46 -19.87 18.29
N PHE A 250 2.20 -18.59 18.03
CA PHE A 250 2.16 -18.05 16.66
C PHE A 250 3.46 -17.35 16.28
N GLY A 251 4.06 -16.64 17.24
CA GLY A 251 5.25 -15.82 17.05
C GLY A 251 5.16 -14.55 17.90
N ASN A 252 6.15 -13.68 17.78
CA ASN A 252 6.26 -12.44 18.56
C ASN A 252 6.35 -11.19 17.66
N THR A 253 6.12 -11.35 16.35
CA THR A 253 6.16 -10.22 15.41
C THR A 253 4.79 -9.58 15.30
N GLY A 254 3.75 -10.40 15.19
CA GLY A 254 2.44 -9.96 14.73
C GLY A 254 2.25 -10.30 13.25
N SER A 255 1.01 -10.23 12.79
CA SER A 255 0.66 -10.64 11.44
C SER A 255 1.08 -9.58 10.44
N ILE A 256 1.82 -9.98 9.42
CA ILE A 256 2.24 -9.11 8.34
C ILE A 256 1.75 -9.68 7.03
N GLU A 257 0.96 -8.89 6.31
CA GLU A 257 0.67 -9.15 4.91
C GLU A 257 1.36 -8.14 4.01
N THR A 258 1.83 -8.62 2.86
CA THR A 258 2.32 -7.77 1.79
C THR A 258 1.49 -7.94 0.54
N LYS A 259 1.32 -6.85 -0.21
CA LYS A 259 0.85 -6.88 -1.60
C LYS A 259 1.89 -6.17 -2.44
N ALA A 260 2.38 -6.80 -3.50
CA ALA A 260 3.42 -6.24 -4.35
C ALA A 260 2.97 -6.12 -5.81
N ALA A 261 3.47 -5.10 -6.50
CA ALA A 261 3.25 -4.85 -7.92
C ALA A 261 4.60 -4.96 -8.65
N TRP A 262 4.66 -5.82 -9.65
CA TRP A 262 5.85 -6.24 -10.35
C TRP A 262 5.74 -5.95 -11.85
N LEU A 263 6.83 -5.52 -12.47
CA LEU A 263 6.92 -5.33 -13.91
C LEU A 263 8.09 -6.13 -14.47
N GLU A 264 7.87 -6.92 -15.53
CA GLU A 264 8.99 -7.56 -16.25
C GLU A 264 9.91 -6.49 -16.86
N LEU A 265 11.22 -6.67 -16.64
CA LEU A 265 12.29 -5.80 -17.12
C LEU A 265 13.10 -6.52 -18.19
N PRO A 266 12.68 -6.49 -19.47
CA PRO A 266 13.36 -7.22 -20.54
C PRO A 266 14.74 -6.63 -20.88
N ASN A 267 15.00 -5.37 -20.52
CA ASN A 267 16.28 -4.70 -20.74
C ASN A 267 17.12 -4.68 -19.45
N PRO A 268 18.27 -5.37 -19.39
CA PRO A 268 19.16 -5.35 -18.24
C PRO A 268 19.67 -3.95 -17.84
N ALA A 269 19.67 -2.98 -18.75
CA ALA A 269 20.05 -1.60 -18.42
C ALA A 269 19.10 -0.93 -17.41
N ASP A 270 17.87 -1.41 -17.28
CA ASP A 270 16.90 -0.91 -16.30
C ASP A 270 17.08 -1.55 -14.92
N TRP A 271 17.74 -2.70 -14.82
CA TRP A 271 17.84 -3.48 -13.58
C TRP A 271 18.45 -2.71 -12.40
N PRO A 272 19.49 -1.87 -12.55
CA PRO A 272 20.05 -1.09 -11.44
C PRO A 272 19.08 -0.07 -10.82
N ARG A 273 17.92 0.19 -11.42
CA ARG A 273 16.93 1.15 -10.92
C ARG A 273 15.97 0.52 -9.91
N PHE A 274 15.74 -0.79 -10.01
CA PHE A 274 14.69 -1.49 -9.26
C PHE A 274 15.27 -2.51 -8.28
N LYS A 275 14.55 -2.80 -7.20
CA LYS A 275 14.67 -4.11 -6.55
C LYS A 275 14.14 -5.16 -7.52
N ILE A 276 15.02 -6.07 -7.94
CA ILE A 276 14.69 -7.10 -8.92
C ILE A 276 14.63 -8.49 -8.31
N SER A 277 13.85 -9.38 -8.94
CA SER A 277 13.72 -10.78 -8.57
C SER A 277 13.50 -11.66 -9.80
N LYS A 278 13.87 -12.94 -9.70
CA LYS A 278 13.50 -13.93 -10.71
C LYS A 278 12.05 -14.34 -10.54
N ALA A 279 11.32 -14.43 -11.65
CA ALA A 279 9.93 -14.87 -11.66
C ALA A 279 9.65 -15.80 -12.84
N ILE A 280 8.73 -16.74 -12.65
CA ILE A 280 8.01 -17.40 -13.74
C ILE A 280 6.71 -16.64 -13.93
N VAL A 281 6.58 -15.97 -15.07
CA VAL A 281 5.40 -15.16 -15.41
C VAL A 281 4.54 -15.90 -16.42
N THR A 282 3.22 -15.80 -16.27
CA THR A 282 2.24 -16.20 -17.27
C THR A 282 1.47 -14.95 -17.68
N TYR A 283 1.34 -14.67 -18.98
CA TYR A 283 0.51 -13.57 -19.46
C TYR A 283 -0.71 -14.11 -20.19
N PRO A 284 -1.81 -13.34 -20.29
CA PRO A 284 -3.00 -13.76 -21.02
C PRO A 284 -2.67 -14.26 -22.44
N GLY A 285 -3.04 -15.51 -22.72
CA GLY A 285 -2.83 -16.16 -24.02
C GLY A 285 -1.38 -16.55 -24.32
N GLN A 286 -0.48 -16.52 -23.34
CA GLN A 286 0.94 -16.84 -23.50
C GLN A 286 1.35 -18.01 -22.60
N ALA A 287 2.34 -18.79 -23.04
CA ALA A 287 2.99 -19.78 -22.19
C ALA A 287 3.80 -19.10 -21.07
N SER A 288 3.96 -19.81 -19.95
CA SER A 288 4.80 -19.32 -18.85
C SER A 288 6.26 -19.17 -19.30
N LYS A 289 6.95 -18.14 -18.80
CA LYS A 289 8.37 -17.89 -19.08
C LYS A 289 9.09 -17.37 -17.84
N THR A 290 10.38 -17.70 -17.73
CA THR A 290 11.24 -17.15 -16.68
C THR A 290 11.76 -15.78 -17.09
N VAL A 291 11.62 -14.80 -16.21
CA VAL A 291 11.99 -13.39 -16.44
C VAL A 291 12.60 -12.76 -15.20
N VAL A 292 13.13 -11.55 -15.37
CA VAL A 292 13.46 -10.65 -14.25
C VAL A 292 12.34 -9.63 -14.12
N VAL A 293 11.81 -9.46 -12.92
CA VAL A 293 10.82 -8.44 -12.58
C VAL A 293 11.40 -7.40 -11.64
N GLY A 294 10.96 -6.15 -11.79
CA GLY A 294 11.27 -5.04 -10.88
C GLY A 294 10.07 -4.66 -10.02
N LEU A 295 10.30 -4.42 -8.74
CA LEU A 295 9.27 -3.99 -7.80
C LEU A 295 8.85 -2.56 -8.12
N THR A 296 7.57 -2.35 -8.38
CA THR A 296 7.01 -1.02 -8.68
C THR A 296 6.16 -0.47 -7.55
N GLY A 297 5.48 -1.33 -6.78
CA GLY A 297 4.69 -0.92 -5.61
C GLY A 297 4.68 -2.02 -4.55
N LEU A 298 4.57 -1.63 -3.28
CA LEU A 298 4.54 -2.54 -2.14
C LEU A 298 3.63 -1.98 -1.04
N HIS A 299 2.60 -2.73 -0.67
CA HIS A 299 1.89 -2.57 0.58
C HIS A 299 2.51 -3.47 1.63
N ILE A 300 2.66 -2.92 2.83
CA ILE A 300 2.98 -3.64 4.05
C ILE A 300 1.87 -3.30 5.03
N ILE A 301 1.17 -4.32 5.52
CA ILE A 301 0.21 -4.14 6.60
C ILE A 301 0.68 -5.00 7.76
N HIS A 302 0.65 -4.43 8.97
CA HIS A 302 1.14 -5.11 10.15
C HIS A 302 0.17 -4.93 11.32
N LYS A 303 -0.31 -6.05 11.86
CA LYS A 303 -1.11 -6.06 13.07
C LYS A 303 -0.21 -6.09 14.29
N THR A 304 -0.35 -5.07 15.12
CA THR A 304 0.45 -4.87 16.33
C THR A 304 -0.44 -4.64 17.54
N ALA A 305 0.15 -4.59 18.74
CA ALA A 305 -0.57 -4.36 19.97
C ALA A 305 -1.35 -3.03 19.96
N LEU A 306 -0.81 -1.97 19.35
CA LEU A 306 -1.43 -0.64 19.16
C LEU A 306 -2.14 -0.47 17.80
N GLY A 307 -2.03 -1.47 16.92
CA GLY A 307 -2.59 -1.48 15.57
C GLY A 307 -3.48 -2.70 15.30
N GLN A 308 -4.53 -2.89 16.10
CA GLN A 308 -5.49 -4.00 15.97
C GLN A 308 -6.27 -3.97 14.65
N GLN A 309 -6.40 -2.82 14.01
CA GLN A 309 -6.98 -2.64 12.68
C GLN A 309 -5.91 -2.69 11.58
N PHE A 310 -4.74 -3.24 11.89
CA PHE A 310 -3.49 -3.10 11.14
C PHE A 310 -2.99 -1.65 11.04
N ILE A 311 -1.67 -1.53 10.96
CA ILE A 311 -0.97 -0.36 10.45
C ILE A 311 -0.78 -0.58 8.95
N TRP A 312 -1.11 0.41 8.14
CA TRP A 312 -1.17 0.31 6.68
C TRP A 312 -0.11 1.21 6.06
N ALA A 313 0.92 0.63 5.46
CA ALA A 313 1.96 1.36 4.77
C ALA A 313 1.98 1.02 3.28
N THR A 314 2.20 2.03 2.44
CA THR A 314 2.38 1.83 1.00
C THR A 314 3.59 2.56 0.47
N PHE A 315 4.41 1.82 -0.26
CA PHE A 315 5.65 2.27 -0.88
C PHE A 315 5.57 2.08 -2.39
N GLU A 316 6.23 2.96 -3.13
CA GLU A 316 6.33 2.81 -4.58
C GLU A 316 7.64 3.33 -5.12
N HIS A 317 7.99 2.88 -6.32
CA HIS A 317 9.14 3.43 -7.05
C HIS A 317 8.85 4.87 -7.47
N LYS A 318 9.74 5.82 -7.14
CA LYS A 318 9.55 7.28 -7.34
C LYS A 318 9.39 7.69 -8.80
N GLN A 319 9.88 6.86 -9.73
CA GLN A 319 9.75 7.07 -11.18
C GLN A 319 8.58 6.28 -11.80
N ASN A 320 7.60 5.83 -11.01
CA ASN A 320 6.42 5.19 -11.61
C ASN A 320 5.59 6.18 -12.43
N VAL A 321 5.22 7.31 -11.83
CA VAL A 321 4.32 8.32 -12.40
C VAL A 321 4.68 9.71 -11.88
N PRO A 322 4.36 10.78 -12.62
CA PRO A 322 4.25 12.11 -12.04
C PRO A 322 2.98 12.24 -11.19
N ASP A 323 2.96 13.24 -10.30
CA ASP A 323 1.73 13.70 -9.67
C ASP A 323 1.00 14.77 -10.52
N VAL A 324 -0.26 15.03 -10.17
CA VAL A 324 -1.12 16.01 -10.84
C VAL A 324 -0.51 17.42 -10.89
N ASN A 325 0.23 17.83 -9.85
CA ASN A 325 0.84 19.15 -9.80
C ASN A 325 2.02 19.21 -10.78
N GLN A 326 2.86 18.18 -10.82
CA GLN A 326 3.98 18.06 -11.76
C GLN A 326 3.51 18.04 -13.22
N VAL A 327 2.39 17.37 -13.51
CA VAL A 327 1.76 17.40 -14.84
C VAL A 327 1.28 18.80 -15.17
N ALA A 328 0.56 19.47 -14.27
CA ALA A 328 0.00 20.80 -14.48
C ALA A 328 1.10 21.87 -14.66
N SER A 329 2.16 21.82 -13.86
CA SER A 329 3.28 22.76 -13.90
C SER A 329 4.34 22.41 -14.95
N ARG A 330 4.24 21.24 -15.60
CA ARG A 330 5.25 20.67 -16.51
C ARG A 330 6.62 20.46 -15.85
N THR A 331 6.67 20.25 -14.53
CA THR A 331 7.90 19.91 -13.80
C THR A 331 8.08 18.39 -13.71
N LEU A 332 8.20 17.76 -14.88
CA LEU A 332 8.31 16.31 -15.04
C LEU A 332 9.77 15.84 -14.94
N THR A 333 9.98 14.66 -14.36
CA THR A 333 11.28 14.01 -14.16
C THR A 333 11.36 12.63 -14.84
N PRO A 334 11.26 12.58 -16.20
CA PRO A 334 11.35 11.33 -16.93
C PRO A 334 12.72 10.64 -16.76
N PRO A 335 12.82 9.33 -17.03
CA PRO A 335 11.78 8.46 -17.58
C PRO A 335 10.82 7.91 -16.50
N TYR A 336 9.53 7.85 -16.83
CA TYR A 336 8.50 7.22 -15.99
C TYR A 336 8.12 5.82 -16.48
N THR A 337 7.82 4.92 -15.55
CA THR A 337 7.39 3.53 -15.86
C THR A 337 5.99 3.49 -16.50
N TYR A 338 5.07 4.33 -16.01
CA TYR A 338 3.65 4.30 -16.37
C TYR A 338 3.13 5.62 -16.95
N TYR A 339 4.02 6.56 -17.31
CA TYR A 339 3.62 7.83 -17.92
C TYR A 339 4.53 8.20 -19.10
N ASN A 340 3.93 8.60 -20.21
CA ASN A 340 4.67 9.06 -21.39
C ASN A 340 4.48 10.57 -21.56
N VAL A 341 5.56 11.32 -21.36
CA VAL A 341 5.59 12.79 -21.51
C VAL A 341 5.26 13.25 -22.94
N ASN A 342 5.43 12.37 -23.93
CA ASN A 342 5.18 12.62 -25.35
C ASN A 342 3.92 11.89 -25.84
N CYS A 343 2.96 11.60 -24.96
CA CYS A 343 1.72 10.92 -25.35
C CYS A 343 0.98 11.71 -26.44
N ASN A 344 0.62 11.04 -27.53
CA ASN A 344 -0.16 11.62 -28.62
C ASN A 344 -1.60 11.08 -28.60
N PRO A 345 -2.62 11.92 -28.31
CA PRO A 345 -4.01 11.50 -28.21
C PRO A 345 -4.61 10.89 -29.48
N SER A 346 -4.03 11.16 -30.67
CA SER A 346 -4.52 10.59 -31.92
C SER A 346 -4.09 9.14 -32.15
N THR A 347 -3.04 8.69 -31.46
CA THR A 347 -2.47 7.34 -31.61
C THR A 347 -2.53 6.49 -30.34
N ASP A 348 -2.64 7.13 -29.17
CA ASP A 348 -2.79 6.45 -27.90
C ASP A 348 -4.19 5.80 -27.78
N TYR A 349 -4.22 4.54 -27.36
CA TYR A 349 -5.47 3.76 -27.27
C TYR A 349 -6.50 4.40 -26.33
N TYR A 350 -6.03 5.00 -25.24
CA TYR A 350 -6.84 5.68 -24.24
C TYR A 350 -6.85 7.21 -24.43
N ARG A 351 -6.39 7.69 -25.60
CA ARG A 351 -6.33 9.12 -25.96
C ARG A 351 -5.60 9.98 -24.92
N CYS A 352 -4.57 9.41 -24.30
CA CYS A 352 -3.79 10.05 -23.24
C CYS A 352 -4.62 10.46 -22.00
N VAL A 353 -5.80 9.88 -21.80
CA VAL A 353 -6.60 10.14 -20.60
C VAL A 353 -5.88 9.57 -19.39
N ALA A 354 -5.55 10.44 -18.44
CA ALA A 354 -4.91 10.06 -17.19
C ALA A 354 -5.81 9.06 -16.42
N ASN A 355 -5.19 7.98 -15.92
CA ASN A 355 -5.85 6.92 -15.16
C ASN A 355 -7.09 6.33 -15.86
N ALA A 356 -7.07 6.22 -17.18
CA ALA A 356 -8.17 5.61 -17.93
C ALA A 356 -8.36 4.14 -17.52
N ASN A 357 -9.53 3.82 -16.93
CA ASN A 357 -9.85 2.45 -16.53
C ASN A 357 -10.11 1.59 -17.78
N PRO A 358 -9.27 0.58 -18.06
CA PRO A 358 -9.37 -0.18 -19.30
C PRO A 358 -10.63 -1.03 -19.40
N ALA A 359 -11.24 -1.41 -18.27
CA ALA A 359 -12.49 -2.17 -18.24
C ALA A 359 -13.71 -1.35 -18.71
N LYS A 360 -13.60 -0.02 -18.78
CA LYS A 360 -14.69 0.89 -19.18
C LYS A 360 -14.55 1.43 -20.60
N VAL A 361 -13.47 1.10 -21.31
CA VAL A 361 -13.13 1.70 -22.61
C VAL A 361 -13.47 0.74 -23.76
N ASN A 362 -13.98 1.29 -24.87
CA ASN A 362 -14.18 0.62 -26.16
C ASN A 362 -14.93 -0.73 -26.12
N GLY A 363 -15.96 -0.84 -25.26
CA GLY A 363 -16.83 -2.02 -25.23
C GLY A 363 -16.20 -3.29 -24.65
N GLY A 364 -15.15 -3.17 -23.83
CA GLY A 364 -14.57 -4.32 -23.11
C GLY A 364 -13.68 -5.23 -23.94
N LYS A 365 -13.16 -4.75 -25.08
CA LYS A 365 -11.96 -5.38 -25.66
C LYS A 365 -10.84 -5.22 -24.63
N ASN A 366 -10.05 -6.27 -24.38
CA ASN A 366 -8.97 -6.24 -23.40
C ASN A 366 -7.61 -6.05 -24.09
N PRO A 367 -7.19 -4.82 -24.43
CA PRO A 367 -5.88 -4.55 -25.01
C PRO A 367 -4.80 -4.60 -23.93
N TYR A 368 -4.44 -5.80 -23.48
CA TYR A 368 -3.43 -5.99 -22.43
C TYR A 368 -2.06 -5.35 -22.73
N ASN A 369 -1.79 -5.01 -24.00
CA ASN A 369 -0.59 -4.33 -24.46
C ASN A 369 -0.74 -2.81 -24.66
N ALA A 370 -1.94 -2.23 -24.44
CA ALA A 370 -2.14 -0.79 -24.54
C ALA A 370 -1.69 -0.12 -23.24
N PRO A 371 -0.66 0.75 -23.28
CA PRO A 371 -0.14 1.41 -22.08
C PRO A 371 -1.15 2.40 -21.51
N ILE A 372 -1.24 2.51 -20.19
CA ILE A 372 -2.07 3.51 -19.50
C ILE A 372 -1.21 4.70 -19.11
N GLN A 373 -1.72 5.93 -19.31
CA GLN A 373 -1.14 7.15 -18.72
C GLN A 373 -1.52 7.22 -17.25
N ALA A 374 -0.69 6.70 -16.35
CA ALA A 374 -0.96 6.78 -14.92
C ALA A 374 -0.43 8.10 -14.33
N VAL A 375 -1.22 8.74 -13.48
CA VAL A 375 -0.88 9.99 -12.77
C VAL A 375 -1.32 9.86 -11.31
N ARG A 376 -0.45 10.26 -10.38
CA ARG A 376 -0.77 10.30 -8.95
C ARG A 376 -1.70 11.48 -8.64
N GLN A 377 -2.88 11.21 -8.10
CA GLN A 377 -3.90 12.22 -7.80
C GLN A 377 -3.62 12.99 -6.52
N THR A 378 -3.09 12.31 -5.49
CA THR A 378 -2.72 12.92 -4.21
C THR A 378 -1.20 12.99 -4.12
N PRO A 379 -0.59 14.19 -4.18
CA PRO A 379 0.84 14.36 -4.00
C PRO A 379 1.34 13.83 -2.64
N ILE A 380 2.62 13.48 -2.56
CA ILE A 380 3.24 13.06 -1.30
C ILE A 380 3.16 14.21 -0.30
N ALA A 381 2.64 13.94 0.90
CA ALA A 381 2.43 14.97 1.90
C ALA A 381 3.77 15.57 2.39
N SER A 382 3.83 16.90 2.48
CA SER A 382 5.00 17.67 2.92
C SER A 382 4.64 18.74 3.96
N ARG A 383 3.51 18.54 4.66
CA ARG A 383 2.98 19.52 5.63
C ARG A 383 3.42 19.17 7.04
N ALA A 384 3.48 20.15 7.92
CA ALA A 384 4.07 20.01 9.26
C ALA A 384 3.49 18.85 10.12
N ASN A 385 2.21 18.51 9.98
CA ASN A 385 1.58 17.41 10.72
C ASN A 385 1.60 16.05 10.00
N ASN A 386 2.10 15.99 8.76
CA ASN A 386 2.33 14.76 7.99
C ASN A 386 3.42 15.00 6.92
N ASP A 387 4.67 15.13 7.34
CA ASP A 387 5.80 15.40 6.44
C ASP A 387 6.44 14.10 5.92
N VAL A 388 5.72 13.39 5.05
CA VAL A 388 6.18 12.14 4.43
C VAL A 388 7.34 12.42 3.46
N ALA A 389 7.26 13.51 2.70
CA ALA A 389 8.31 13.93 1.77
C ALA A 389 9.64 14.21 2.49
N GLY A 390 9.59 14.94 3.61
CA GLY A 390 10.75 15.17 4.47
C GLY A 390 11.32 13.88 5.05
N LEU A 391 10.46 12.94 5.46
CA LEU A 391 10.92 11.65 5.98
C LEU A 391 11.58 10.79 4.89
N ASN A 392 11.01 10.75 3.69
CA ASN A 392 11.63 10.08 2.54
C ASN A 392 13.05 10.62 2.29
N GLN A 393 13.20 11.96 2.25
CA GLN A 393 14.50 12.61 2.09
C GLN A 393 15.48 12.24 3.22
N TYR A 394 15.01 12.16 4.47
CA TYR A 394 15.81 11.73 5.61
C TYR A 394 16.31 10.29 5.44
N VAL A 395 15.42 9.36 5.11
CA VAL A 395 15.80 7.95 4.96
C VAL A 395 16.77 7.77 3.79
N TRP A 396 16.56 8.46 2.66
CA TRP A 396 17.50 8.38 1.55
C TRP A 396 18.88 8.92 1.92
N SER A 397 18.95 10.14 2.45
CA SER A 397 20.22 10.86 2.64
C SER A 397 20.99 10.43 3.89
N GLN A 398 20.28 10.14 4.99
CA GLN A 398 20.89 9.89 6.29
C GLN A 398 20.93 8.41 6.67
N VAL A 399 20.06 7.58 6.11
CA VAL A 399 19.97 6.16 6.47
C VAL A 399 20.59 5.29 5.38
N ILE A 400 20.03 5.30 4.17
CA ILE A 400 20.42 4.40 3.09
C ILE A 400 21.74 4.83 2.45
N ALA A 401 21.85 6.07 1.98
CA ALA A 401 23.03 6.53 1.24
C ALA A 401 24.32 6.53 2.08
N LYS A 402 24.20 6.64 3.41
CA LYS A 402 25.34 6.54 4.34
C LYS A 402 25.96 5.14 4.38
N GLN A 403 25.17 4.10 4.12
CA GLN A 403 25.63 2.71 4.11
C GLN A 403 25.90 2.21 2.70
N ASN A 404 25.00 2.54 1.76
CA ASN A 404 25.09 2.16 0.36
C ASN A 404 24.57 3.31 -0.54
N PRO A 405 25.44 4.18 -1.07
CA PRO A 405 25.04 5.30 -1.93
C PRO A 405 24.50 4.85 -3.30
N ASN A 406 24.71 3.59 -3.68
CA ASN A 406 24.23 3.00 -4.93
C ASN A 406 23.03 2.06 -4.70
N SER A 407 22.39 2.14 -3.53
CA SER A 407 21.25 1.27 -3.20
C SER A 407 20.06 1.55 -4.11
N VAL A 408 19.46 0.50 -4.67
CA VAL A 408 18.20 0.59 -5.44
C VAL A 408 17.06 1.14 -4.58
N PHE A 409 17.13 0.99 -3.26
CA PHE A 409 16.10 1.49 -2.33
C PHE A 409 16.09 3.03 -2.20
N LEU A 410 17.10 3.74 -2.73
CA LEU A 410 17.05 5.19 -2.95
C LEU A 410 16.04 5.61 -4.03
N ASN A 411 15.47 4.64 -4.76
CA ASN A 411 14.44 4.87 -5.77
C ASN A 411 13.02 4.57 -5.28
N TYR A 412 12.84 4.22 -4.01
CA TYR A 412 11.53 3.91 -3.42
C TYR A 412 11.16 4.96 -2.37
N GLN A 413 9.88 5.27 -2.27
CA GLN A 413 9.35 6.29 -1.37
C GLN A 413 8.14 5.77 -0.61
N LEU A 414 8.00 6.14 0.66
CA LEU A 414 6.74 6.02 1.38
C LEU A 414 5.73 6.97 0.74
N VAL A 415 4.53 6.46 0.44
CA VAL A 415 3.40 7.29 0.02
C VAL A 415 2.74 7.93 1.23
N ASN A 416 2.31 7.09 2.18
CA ASN A 416 1.77 7.49 3.47
C ASN A 416 1.58 6.24 4.36
N THR A 417 1.25 6.48 5.62
CA THR A 417 0.85 5.43 6.57
C THR A 417 -0.54 5.74 7.13
N LEU A 418 -1.44 4.76 7.15
CA LEU A 418 -2.71 4.84 7.87
C LEU A 418 -2.67 3.92 9.09
N TRP A 419 -3.30 4.33 10.17
CA TRP A 419 -3.44 3.54 11.38
C TRP A 419 -4.75 3.93 12.07
N SER A 420 -5.27 3.12 12.99
CA SER A 420 -6.47 3.50 13.75
C SER A 420 -6.11 4.02 15.14
N ASN A 421 -6.75 5.11 15.54
CA ASN A 421 -6.69 5.57 16.93
C ASN A 421 -7.68 4.80 17.84
N GLN A 422 -8.51 3.91 17.27
CA GLN A 422 -9.27 2.91 18.01
C GLN A 422 -8.61 1.58 17.81
N ASN A 423 -8.19 0.98 18.92
CA ASN A 423 -7.39 -0.22 18.90
C ASN A 423 -8.19 -1.35 19.55
N THR A 424 -9.12 -1.93 18.79
CA THR A 424 -10.09 -2.90 19.32
C THR A 424 -10.09 -4.19 18.53
N PRO A 425 -10.02 -5.36 19.18
CA PRO A 425 -10.23 -6.65 18.52
C PRO A 425 -11.65 -6.77 17.95
N ILE A 426 -11.81 -7.62 16.94
CA ILE A 426 -13.08 -7.89 16.27
C ILE A 426 -13.94 -8.82 17.14
N PRO A 427 -15.19 -8.44 17.47
CA PRO A 427 -16.10 -9.30 18.20
C PRO A 427 -16.47 -10.59 17.43
N PRO A 428 -16.73 -11.71 18.12
CA PRO A 428 -17.25 -12.93 17.50
C PRO A 428 -18.54 -12.67 16.71
N GLY A 429 -18.67 -13.31 15.54
CA GLY A 429 -19.83 -13.18 14.68
C GLY A 429 -19.96 -11.84 13.95
N SER A 430 -18.93 -10.99 13.94
CA SER A 430 -18.94 -9.74 13.17
C SER A 430 -19.12 -10.00 11.68
N HIS A 431 -19.88 -9.14 11.02
CA HIS A 431 -20.14 -9.18 9.58
C HIS A 431 -19.39 -8.07 8.86
N THR A 432 -19.10 -8.29 7.58
CA THR A 432 -18.57 -7.25 6.70
C THR A 432 -19.64 -6.17 6.43
N PRO A 433 -19.27 -4.92 6.14
CA PRO A 433 -17.97 -4.33 6.46
C PRO A 433 -17.78 -4.16 7.98
N LEU A 434 -16.54 -4.29 8.43
CA LEU A 434 -16.13 -3.94 9.79
C LEU A 434 -16.17 -2.44 10.02
N ILE A 435 -16.33 -2.04 11.28
CA ILE A 435 -16.28 -0.63 11.68
C ILE A 435 -14.85 -0.12 11.45
N ALA A 436 -14.71 1.02 10.76
CA ALA A 436 -13.42 1.60 10.37
C ALA A 436 -13.26 3.07 10.80
N ALA A 437 -14.16 3.57 11.65
CA ALA A 437 -14.51 5.00 11.69
C ALA A 437 -13.47 5.97 12.27
N GLN A 438 -12.25 5.54 12.60
CA GLN A 438 -11.23 6.46 13.15
C GLN A 438 -9.81 6.15 12.64
N LEU A 439 -9.66 6.05 11.32
CA LEU A 439 -8.34 6.13 10.71
C LEU A 439 -7.69 7.48 10.98
N SER A 440 -6.40 7.44 11.24
CA SER A 440 -5.51 8.57 11.33
C SER A 440 -4.42 8.43 10.25
N PRO A 441 -4.26 9.44 9.37
CA PRO A 441 -5.14 10.60 9.20
C PRO A 441 -6.51 10.17 8.66
N GLY A 442 -7.54 11.00 8.84
CA GLY A 442 -8.89 10.66 8.39
C GLY A 442 -8.93 10.43 6.86
N PRO A 443 -9.76 9.49 6.35
CA PRO A 443 -9.80 9.17 4.91
C PRO A 443 -10.10 10.34 3.99
N SER A 444 -10.91 11.30 4.46
CA SER A 444 -11.25 12.54 3.74
C SER A 444 -10.14 13.58 3.77
N GLN A 445 -9.21 13.46 4.72
CA GLN A 445 -8.08 14.38 4.86
C GLN A 445 -6.90 13.88 4.04
N GLU A 446 -6.68 12.57 3.99
CA GLU A 446 -5.53 11.94 3.35
C GLU A 446 -5.91 10.64 2.63
N PRO A 447 -6.39 10.73 1.37
CA PRO A 447 -6.48 9.55 0.51
C PRO A 447 -5.08 8.95 0.33
N VAL A 448 -4.96 7.65 0.55
CA VAL A 448 -3.68 6.93 0.46
C VAL A 448 -3.81 5.86 -0.62
N ALA A 449 -3.14 6.09 -1.74
CA ALA A 449 -3.20 5.23 -2.90
C ALA A 449 -1.83 5.00 -3.53
N ASN A 450 -1.50 3.73 -3.78
CA ASN A 450 -0.37 3.37 -4.59
C ASN A 450 -0.72 3.59 -6.05
N ALA A 451 0.12 4.31 -6.79
CA ALA A 451 -0.16 4.63 -8.19
C ALA A 451 -0.22 3.38 -9.08
N THR A 452 0.33 2.25 -8.63
CA THR A 452 0.34 0.99 -9.38
C THR A 452 -0.72 -0.02 -8.95
N MET A 453 -1.30 0.10 -7.74
CA MET A 453 -2.30 -0.85 -7.23
C MET A 453 -3.71 -0.26 -7.14
N GLU A 454 -3.81 1.05 -6.97
CA GLU A 454 -5.08 1.78 -6.88
C GLU A 454 -5.21 2.84 -8.00
N THR A 455 -4.54 2.66 -9.14
CA THR A 455 -4.51 3.63 -10.26
C THR A 455 -5.88 4.22 -10.58
N TYR A 456 -6.93 3.40 -10.55
CA TYR A 456 -8.31 3.78 -10.92
C TYR A 456 -9.23 4.16 -9.75
N VAL A 457 -8.74 4.11 -8.50
CA VAL A 457 -9.50 4.36 -7.27
C VAL A 457 -8.67 5.10 -6.22
N GLN A 458 -7.86 6.08 -6.65
CA GLN A 458 -6.91 6.78 -5.77
C GLN A 458 -7.56 7.68 -4.71
N SER A 459 -8.88 7.87 -4.77
CA SER A 459 -9.66 8.57 -3.74
C SER A 459 -10.09 7.66 -2.57
N LEU A 460 -9.82 6.35 -2.66
CA LEU A 460 -10.10 5.40 -1.59
C LEU A 460 -8.89 5.26 -0.66
N THR A 461 -9.15 4.77 0.54
CA THR A 461 -8.17 4.34 1.53
C THR A 461 -8.15 2.82 1.68
N CYS A 462 -7.13 2.30 2.36
CA CYS A 462 -6.98 0.87 2.59
C CYS A 462 -8.22 0.26 3.26
N LEU A 463 -8.79 0.91 4.29
CA LEU A 463 -9.97 0.37 4.98
C LEU A 463 -11.27 0.49 4.20
N ASP A 464 -11.40 1.39 3.22
CA ASP A 464 -12.59 1.44 2.35
C ASP A 464 -12.81 0.09 1.64
N CYS A 465 -11.71 -0.61 1.35
CA CYS A 465 -11.76 -1.97 0.82
C CYS A 465 -11.65 -3.03 1.94
N HIS A 466 -10.62 -2.94 2.79
CA HIS A 466 -10.28 -4.00 3.73
C HIS A 466 -11.30 -4.21 4.85
N ALA A 467 -12.12 -3.21 5.20
CA ALA A 467 -13.26 -3.41 6.11
C ALA A 467 -14.23 -4.47 5.58
N SER A 468 -14.31 -4.64 4.26
CA SER A 468 -15.19 -5.61 3.61
C SER A 468 -14.54 -6.99 3.40
N ALA A 469 -13.41 -7.28 4.04
CA ALA A 469 -12.73 -8.56 3.93
C ALA A 469 -13.55 -9.69 4.59
N PRO A 470 -14.04 -10.68 3.81
CA PRO A 470 -14.88 -11.74 4.36
C PRO A 470 -14.05 -12.99 4.69
N ILE A 471 -14.62 -13.84 5.54
CA ILE A 471 -14.20 -15.25 5.61
C ILE A 471 -14.63 -16.01 4.34
N ALA A 472 -14.07 -17.20 4.13
CA ALA A 472 -14.45 -18.07 3.01
C ALA A 472 -15.93 -18.44 3.06
N THR A 473 -16.60 -18.28 1.92
CA THR A 473 -18.03 -18.51 1.79
C THR A 473 -18.33 -20.00 1.50
N VAL A 474 -19.16 -20.64 2.33
CA VAL A 474 -19.54 -22.07 2.19
C VAL A 474 -20.88 -22.32 1.49
N LYS A 475 -21.66 -21.25 1.24
CA LYS A 475 -22.93 -21.29 0.46
C LYS A 475 -22.97 -20.06 -0.44
N LYS A 476 -23.40 -20.18 -1.70
CA LYS A 476 -23.60 -19.01 -2.57
C LYS A 476 -24.50 -18.00 -1.86
N ALA A 477 -23.93 -16.87 -1.45
CA ALA A 477 -24.69 -15.77 -0.87
C ALA A 477 -25.62 -15.22 -1.95
N THR A 478 -26.93 -15.31 -1.71
CA THR A 478 -27.95 -14.57 -2.48
C THR A 478 -27.80 -13.09 -2.09
N THR A 479 -27.34 -12.28 -3.05
CA THR A 479 -26.96 -10.86 -2.96
C THR A 479 -27.84 -10.01 -2.03
N LEU A 480 -27.26 -9.15 -1.18
CA LEU A 480 -26.79 -7.80 -1.53
C LEU A 480 -25.48 -7.42 -0.83
N LYS A 481 -24.57 -6.75 -1.57
CA LYS A 481 -23.25 -6.30 -1.11
C LYS A 481 -23.29 -4.82 -0.79
N ILE A 482 -23.44 -4.46 0.49
CA ILE A 482 -23.18 -3.08 0.92
C ILE A 482 -21.71 -3.01 1.35
N PHE A 483 -20.88 -2.43 0.50
CA PHE A 483 -19.44 -2.18 0.74
C PHE A 483 -19.18 -0.87 1.47
N ASP A 484 -20.23 -0.21 1.96
CA ASP A 484 -20.13 1.10 2.58
C ASP A 484 -19.74 0.95 4.05
N PRO A 485 -18.53 1.36 4.47
CA PRO A 485 -18.13 1.31 5.87
C PRO A 485 -19.06 2.10 6.80
N ALA A 486 -19.82 3.08 6.28
CA ALA A 486 -20.83 3.80 7.06
C ALA A 486 -21.99 2.92 7.53
N THR A 487 -22.19 1.75 6.91
CA THR A 487 -23.23 0.79 7.30
C THR A 487 -22.73 -0.32 8.22
N ALA A 488 -21.44 -0.30 8.60
CA ALA A 488 -20.83 -1.32 9.45
C ALA A 488 -21.60 -1.48 10.78
N GLY A 489 -21.84 -2.74 11.18
CA GLY A 489 -22.57 -3.08 12.41
C GLY A 489 -24.07 -2.74 12.43
N THR A 490 -24.64 -2.22 11.34
CA THR A 490 -26.09 -1.94 11.24
C THR A 490 -26.90 -3.17 10.86
N ASP A 491 -28.22 -3.11 11.03
CA ASP A 491 -29.13 -4.18 10.60
C ASP A 491 -29.00 -4.52 9.11
N ALA A 492 -28.57 -3.57 8.28
CA ALA A 492 -28.39 -3.75 6.84
C ALA A 492 -27.26 -4.73 6.49
N THR A 493 -26.31 -4.97 7.39
CA THR A 493 -25.14 -5.84 7.14
C THR A 493 -25.29 -7.24 7.73
N LYS A 494 -26.40 -7.54 8.44
CA LYS A 494 -26.65 -8.88 9.02
C LYS A 494 -26.66 -10.02 8.00
N ALA A 495 -27.00 -9.71 6.75
CA ALA A 495 -27.00 -10.68 5.65
C ALA A 495 -25.63 -10.82 4.94
N ASN A 496 -24.67 -9.95 5.24
CA ASN A 496 -23.34 -9.99 4.63
C ASN A 496 -22.55 -11.21 5.17
N PRO A 497 -21.50 -11.66 4.47
CA PRO A 497 -20.60 -12.66 5.01
C PRO A 497 -19.96 -12.20 6.33
N PHE A 498 -19.66 -13.16 7.21
CA PHE A 498 -18.83 -12.89 8.38
C PHE A 498 -17.49 -12.29 7.96
N ALA A 499 -17.01 -11.36 8.77
CA ALA A 499 -15.75 -10.68 8.55
C ALA A 499 -14.56 -11.54 8.96
N SER A 500 -13.50 -11.46 8.17
CA SER A 500 -12.15 -11.79 8.61
C SER A 500 -11.54 -10.59 9.34
N ASP A 501 -10.26 -10.67 9.69
CA ASP A 501 -9.56 -9.59 10.39
C ASP A 501 -8.94 -8.58 9.42
N TYR A 502 -9.79 -7.88 8.65
CA TYR A 502 -9.37 -6.98 7.55
C TYR A 502 -8.49 -7.65 6.47
N SER A 503 -8.34 -8.97 6.52
CA SER A 503 -7.53 -9.79 5.62
C SER A 503 -8.38 -10.45 4.55
N PHE A 504 -8.08 -10.18 3.28
CA PHE A 504 -8.73 -10.89 2.17
C PHE A 504 -8.17 -12.30 1.95
N LEU A 505 -7.12 -12.71 2.66
CA LEU A 505 -6.46 -14.01 2.46
C LEU A 505 -7.36 -15.16 2.95
N LEU A 506 -8.04 -14.99 4.08
CA LEU A 506 -8.94 -16.00 4.66
C LEU A 506 -10.09 -16.40 3.73
N GLY A 507 -10.52 -15.48 2.86
CA GLY A 507 -11.55 -15.74 1.84
C GLY A 507 -11.14 -16.78 0.79
N ASN A 508 -9.86 -17.14 0.68
CA ASN A 508 -9.36 -18.08 -0.32
C ASN A 508 -9.53 -19.55 0.08
N ALA A 509 -9.85 -19.85 1.35
CA ALA A 509 -10.08 -21.21 1.83
C ALA A 509 -11.20 -21.90 1.05
N THR A 510 -11.02 -23.21 0.82
CA THR A 510 -12.01 -24.05 0.14
C THR A 510 -12.65 -25.02 1.12
N GLN A 511 -13.74 -25.66 0.72
CA GLN A 511 -14.32 -26.77 1.49
C GLN A 511 -13.56 -28.06 1.18
N PRO A 512 -13.49 -29.02 2.12
CA PRO A 512 -13.06 -30.37 1.82
C PRO A 512 -13.89 -30.96 0.69
N LYS A 513 -13.26 -31.79 -0.14
CA LYS A 513 -13.98 -32.56 -1.16
C LYS A 513 -15.12 -33.31 -0.48
N SER A 514 -16.36 -33.06 -0.92
CA SER A 514 -17.49 -33.86 -0.45
C SER A 514 -17.17 -35.32 -0.77
N PRO A 515 -17.27 -36.26 0.18
CA PRO A 515 -17.21 -37.67 -0.17
C PRO A 515 -18.34 -37.88 -1.16
N HIS A 516 -18.01 -38.17 -2.42
CA HIS A 516 -19.01 -38.55 -3.38
C HIS A 516 -19.80 -39.70 -2.73
N ALA A 517 -21.09 -39.51 -2.55
CA ALA A 517 -22.01 -40.62 -2.36
C ALA A 517 -21.76 -41.52 -3.58
N GLY A 518 -21.02 -42.60 -3.37
CA GLY A 518 -20.78 -43.60 -4.40
C GLY A 518 -22.15 -44.07 -4.89
N HIS A 519 -22.40 -43.87 -6.17
CA HIS A 519 -23.40 -44.63 -6.90
C HIS A 519 -22.81 -45.97 -7.29
#